data_AF-A0A7U9X932-F1
#
_entry.id   AF-A0A7U9X932-F1
#
_cell.length_a   1.000
_cell.length_b   1.000
_cell.length_c   1.000
_cell.angle_alpha   90.00
_cell.angle_beta   90.00
_cell.angle_gamma   90.00
#
_symmetry.space_group_name_H-M   'P 1'
#
loop_
_entity.id
_entity.type
_entity.pdbx_description
1 polymer ?
#
loop_
_entity_poly.entity_id
_entity_poly.type
_entity_poly.pdbx_seq_one_letter_code
_entity_poly.pdbx_strand_id
1 'polypeptide(L)' 'MEKPAENHELLNLEWNETLSHLDKKYRLVLMLYYVEGFKTSEISKILEIPESTVRTRLARGREKLTLLCRADEKGRMLS' A
#
# COMPACT_ATOMS: atom_id res chain seq x y z
N MET A 1 -12.82 25.22 10.09
CA MET A 1 -12.07 24.37 11.05
C MET A 1 -11.11 23.54 10.21
N GLU A 2 -9.95 24.11 9.87
CA GLU A 2 -8.88 23.37 9.19
C GLU A 2 -8.34 22.31 10.15
N LYS A 3 -8.33 21.06 9.72
CA LYS A 3 -7.65 19.97 10.44
C LYS A 3 -6.19 19.96 9.98
N PRO A 4 -5.23 19.75 10.92
CA PRO A 4 -3.83 20.00 10.67
C PRO A 4 -3.30 19.02 9.63
N ALA A 5 -2.77 19.56 8.54
CA ALA A 5 -2.14 18.81 7.44
C ALA A 5 -0.94 17.96 7.91
N GLU A 6 -0.38 18.27 9.07
CA GLU A 6 0.85 17.70 9.61
C GLU A 6 0.78 16.18 9.88
N ASN A 7 -0.39 15.63 10.23
CA ASN A 7 -0.52 14.19 10.50
C ASN A 7 -0.62 13.35 9.21
N HIS A 8 -1.16 13.91 8.14
CA HIS A 8 -1.44 13.16 6.90
C HIS A 8 -0.18 12.99 6.05
N GLU A 9 0.73 13.96 6.07
CA GLU A 9 1.99 13.92 5.33
C GLU A 9 3.00 12.93 5.94
N LEU A 10 3.09 12.87 7.27
CA LEU A 10 3.94 11.91 7.97
C LEU A 10 3.49 10.46 7.78
N LEU A 11 2.18 10.20 7.88
CA LEU A 11 1.58 8.90 7.56
C LEU A 11 1.86 8.49 6.11
N ASN A 12 1.83 9.43 5.17
CA ASN A 12 2.15 9.18 3.77
C ASN A 12 3.64 8.83 3.56
N LEU A 13 4.55 9.40 4.35
CA LEU A 13 6.00 9.13 4.25
C LEU A 13 6.35 7.71 4.72
N GLU A 14 5.95 7.33 5.94
CA GLU A 14 6.18 5.98 6.49
C GLU A 14 5.50 4.90 5.65
N TRP A 15 4.31 5.19 5.13
CA TRP A 15 3.59 4.31 4.21
C TRP A 15 4.35 4.12 2.90
N ASN A 16 4.87 5.20 2.31
CA ASN A 16 5.64 5.13 1.07
C ASN A 16 6.95 4.35 1.24
N GLU A 17 7.65 4.52 2.35
CA GLU A 17 8.85 3.74 2.68
C GLU A 17 8.52 2.26 2.86
N THR A 18 7.45 1.92 3.58
CA THR A 18 7.02 0.53 3.76
C THR A 18 6.67 -0.12 2.41
N LEU A 19 5.92 0.60 1.57
CA LEU A 19 5.56 0.15 0.23
C LEU A 19 6.76 0.06 -0.72
N SER A 20 7.86 0.78 -0.46
CA SER A 20 9.08 0.74 -1.27
C SER A 20 9.72 -0.66 -1.34
N HIS A 21 9.45 -1.50 -0.34
CA HIS A 21 9.91 -2.88 -0.25
C HIS A 21 9.04 -3.87 -1.04
N LEU A 22 7.86 -3.44 -1.52
CA LEU A 22 7.00 -4.26 -2.35
C LEU A 22 7.36 -4.16 -3.83
N ASP A 23 7.17 -5.27 -4.56
CA ASP A 23 7.20 -5.25 -6.02
C ASP A 23 6.25 -4.17 -6.55
N LYS A 24 6.70 -3.42 -7.57
CA LYS A 24 5.97 -2.29 -8.18
C LYS A 24 4.50 -2.62 -8.48
N LYS A 25 4.22 -3.84 -8.93
CA LYS A 25 2.86 -4.30 -9.26
C LYS A 25 1.89 -4.35 -8.07
N TYR A 26 2.38 -4.58 -6.86
CA TYR A 26 1.57 -4.58 -5.64
C TYR A 26 1.46 -3.18 -5.08
N ARG A 27 2.57 -2.45 -5.03
CA ARG A 27 2.62 -1.05 -4.60
C ARG A 27 1.61 -0.19 -5.35
N LEU A 28 1.58 -0.29 -6.67
CA LEU A 28 0.72 0.55 -7.51
C LEU A 28 -0.77 0.32 -7.21
N VAL A 29 -1.21 -0.94 -7.07
CA VAL A 29 -2.62 -1.21 -6.75
C VAL A 29 -2.99 -0.81 -5.32
N LEU A 30 -2.04 -0.89 -4.37
CA LEU A 30 -2.27 -0.45 -2.99
C LEU A 30 -2.37 1.07 -2.87
N MET A 31 -1.52 1.83 -3.58
CA MET A 31 -1.60 3.29 -3.62
C MET A 31 -2.93 3.75 -4.23
N LEU A 32 -3.27 3.25 -5.43
CA LEU A 32 -4.53 3.63 -6.08
C LEU A 32 -5.76 3.30 -5.23
N TYR A 33 -5.70 2.24 -4.42
CA TYR A 33 -6.83 1.84 -3.57
C TYR A 33 -6.90 2.62 -2.25
N TYR A 34 -5.81 2.68 -1.48
CA TYR A 34 -5.83 3.23 -0.12
C TYR A 34 -5.51 4.72 -0.06
N VAL A 35 -4.67 5.22 -0.98
CA VAL A 35 -4.24 6.62 -1.00
C VAL A 35 -5.19 7.42 -1.89
N GLU A 36 -5.44 6.95 -3.10
CA GLU A 36 -6.29 7.66 -4.07
C GLU A 36 -7.78 7.31 -3.94
N GLY A 37 -8.14 6.24 -3.22
CA GLY A 37 -9.53 5.86 -2.96
C GLY A 37 -10.29 5.22 -4.14
N PHE A 38 -9.59 4.77 -5.20
CA PHE A 38 -10.23 4.14 -6.35
C PHE A 38 -10.77 2.75 -6.04
N LYS A 39 -11.89 2.39 -6.68
CA LYS A 39 -12.46 1.04 -6.65
C LYS A 39 -11.67 0.11 -7.57
N THR A 40 -11.78 -1.20 -7.32
CA THR A 40 -11.08 -2.23 -8.13
C THR A 40 -11.38 -2.15 -9.62
N SER A 41 -12.62 -1.81 -9.99
CA SER A 41 -13.05 -1.62 -11.37
C SER A 41 -12.47 -0.38 -12.04
N GLU A 42 -12.23 0.70 -11.29
CA GLU A 42 -11.57 1.90 -11.78
C GLU A 42 -10.07 1.66 -11.96
N ILE A 43 -9.44 1.00 -10.99
CA ILE A 43 -8.03 0.58 -11.07
C ILE A 43 -7.80 -0.36 -12.25
N SER A 44 -8.75 -1.27 -12.53
CA SER A 44 -8.70 -2.16 -13.68
C SER A 44 -8.63 -1.39 -15.01
N LYS A 45 -9.41 -0.31 -15.13
CA LYS A 45 -9.39 0.58 -16.30
C LYS A 45 -8.10 1.41 -16.37
N ILE A 46 -7.67 1.98 -15.25
CA ILE A 46 -6.45 2.81 -15.17
C ILE A 46 -5.20 2.01 -15.55
N LEU A 47 -5.11 0.75 -15.10
CA LEU A 47 -3.94 -0.10 -15.29
C LEU A 47 -4.06 -1.06 -16.48
N GLU A 48 -5.19 -1.05 -17.19
CA GLU A 48 -5.49 -1.94 -18.31
C GLU A 48 -5.23 -3.42 -18.00
N ILE A 49 -5.65 -3.86 -16.80
CA ILE A 49 -5.55 -5.26 -16.35
C ILE A 49 -6.89 -5.80 -15.88
N PRO A 50 -7.12 -7.12 -15.89
CA PRO A 50 -8.36 -7.70 -15.36
C PRO A 50 -8.61 -7.31 -13.91
N GLU A 51 -9.86 -7.02 -13.56
CA GLU A 51 -10.25 -6.68 -12.19
C GLU A 51 -9.91 -7.81 -11.19
N SER A 52 -9.99 -9.07 -11.64
CA SER A 52 -9.52 -10.24 -10.87
C SER A 52 -8.03 -10.17 -10.53
N THR A 53 -7.21 -9.67 -11.46
CA THR A 53 -5.78 -9.42 -11.24
C THR A 53 -5.57 -8.28 -10.25
N VAL A 54 -6.37 -7.21 -10.29
CA VAL A 54 -6.34 -6.13 -9.30
C VAL A 54 -6.60 -6.69 -7.90
N ARG A 55 -7.69 -7.46 -7.72
CA ARG A 55 -8.04 -8.09 -6.44
C ARG A 55 -6.94 -9.02 -5.93
N THR A 56 -6.36 -9.84 -6.81
CA THR A 56 -5.28 -10.77 -6.45
C THR A 56 -4.01 -10.02 -6.05
N ARG A 57 -3.65 -8.94 -6.76
CA ARG A 57 -2.50 -8.10 -6.41
C ARG A 57 -2.72 -7.36 -5.09
N LEU A 58 -3.93 -6.89 -4.81
CA LEU A 58 -4.28 -6.30 -3.51
C LEU A 58 -4.14 -7.32 -2.37
N ALA A 59 -4.65 -8.53 -2.54
CA ALA A 59 -4.55 -9.59 -1.53
C ALA A 59 -3.07 -9.94 -1.23
N ARG A 60 -2.29 -10.24 -2.27
CA ARG A 60 -0.86 -10.55 -2.12
C ARG A 60 -0.04 -9.37 -1.60
N GLY A 61 -0.40 -8.15 -2.00
CA GLY A 61 0.23 -6.93 -1.50
C GLY A 61 0.05 -6.78 0.01
N ARG A 62 -1.17 -7.00 0.52
CA ARG A 62 -1.46 -7.00 1.96
C ARG A 62 -0.72 -8.11 2.72
N GLU A 63 -0.67 -9.32 2.17
CA GLU A 63 0.10 -10.41 2.78
C GLU A 63 1.59 -10.05 2.92
N LYS A 64 2.18 -9.47 1.87
CA LYS A 64 3.57 -8.99 1.91
C LYS A 64 3.77 -7.87 2.92
N LEU A 65 2.84 -6.92 3.04
CA LEU A 65 2.90 -5.88 4.08
C LEU A 65 2.90 -6.49 5.48
N THR A 66 2.00 -7.44 5.76
CA THR A 66 1.96 -8.15 7.05
C THR A 66 3.29 -8.85 7.37
N LEU A 67 3.93 -9.46 6.36
CA LEU A 67 5.24 -10.10 6.55
C LEU A 67 6.35 -9.09 6.82
N LEU A 68 6.34 -7.94 6.13
CA LEU A 68 7.32 -6.86 6.35
C LEU A 68 7.20 -6.28 7.76
N CYS A 69 5.98 -5.99 8.23
CA CYS A 69 5.77 -5.49 9.59
C CYS A 69 6.27 -6.48 10.66
N ARG A 70 6.00 -7.79 10.49
CA ARG A 70 6.48 -8.84 11.41
C ARG A 70 7.99 -9.01 11.40
N ALA A 71 8.65 -8.78 10.27
CA ALA A 71 10.11 -8.83 10.17
C ALA A 71 10.75 -7.63 10.87
N ASP A 72 10.13 -6.45 10.73
CA ASP A 72 10.60 -5.21 11.34
C ASP A 72 10.44 -5.20 12.88
N GLU A 73 9.35 -5.79 13.40
CA GLU A 73 9.18 -6.04 14.85
C GLU A 73 10.31 -6.89 15.44
N LYS A 74 10.78 -7.92 14.70
CA LYS A 74 11.91 -8.75 15.14
C LYS A 74 13.25 -8.02 15.07
N GLY A 75 13.45 -7.14 14.10
CA GLY A 75 14.66 -6.32 13.99
C GLY A 75 14.78 -5.33 15.15
N ARG A 76 13.67 -4.70 15.54
CA ARG A 76 13.59 -3.77 16.68
C ARG A 76 13.71 -4.44 18.05
N MET A 77 13.46 -5.74 18.15
CA MET A 77 13.60 -6.51 19.39
C MET A 77 15.01 -7.07 19.61
N LEU A 78 15.82 -7.14 18.55
CA LEU A 78 17.21 -7.64 18.56
C LEU A 78 18.27 -6.52 18.47
N SER A 79 17.84 -5.25 18.56
CA SER A 79 18.69 -4.06 18.68
C SER A 79 18.60 -3.49 20.09
#